data_AF-A0A2N2M645-F1
#
_entry.id   AF-A0A2N2M645-F1
#
_cell.length_a   1.000
_cell.length_b   1.000
_cell.length_c   1.000
_cell.angle_alpha   90.00
_cell.angle_beta   90.00
_cell.angle_gamma   90.00
#
_symmetry.space_group_name_H-M   'P 1'
#
loop_
_entity.id
_entity.type
_entity.pdbx_description
1 polymer ?
#
loop_
_entity_poly.entity_id
_entity_poly.type
_entity_poly.pdbx_seq_one_letter_code
_entity_poly.pdbx_strand_id
1 'polypeptide(L)' 'MTPIESIYEIKEAVIDLQKYLNSKDRIVSKRAKMRYEQWVDRFFRENKHFVKLEQRISCLDDPACFLKLMDSAIEYYDGN' A
#
# COMPACT_ATOMS: atom_id res chain seq x y z
N MET A 1 8.69 -15.23 4.41
CA MET A 1 8.47 -13.82 4.74
C MET A 1 7.47 -13.74 5.86
N THR A 2 7.79 -12.98 6.90
CA THR A 2 6.85 -12.66 7.99
C THR A 2 5.84 -11.60 7.51
N PRO A 3 4.69 -11.46 8.18
CA PRO A 3 3.73 -10.38 7.87
C PRO A 3 4.38 -9.00 7.93
N ILE A 4 5.22 -8.73 8.94
CA ILE A 4 5.98 -7.48 9.09
C ILE A 4 6.91 -7.23 7.91
N GLU A 5 7.72 -8.21 7.52
CA GLU A 5 8.63 -8.08 6.37
C GLU A 5 7.86 -7.73 5.09
N SER A 6 6.69 -8.33 4.90
CA SER A 6 5.82 -8.01 3.76
C SER A 6 5.31 -6.58 3.79
N ILE A 7 4.93 -6.07 4.97
CA ILE A 7 4.46 -4.68 5.07
C ILE A 7 5.60 -3.70 4.74
N TYR A 8 6.82 -3.95 5.22
CA TYR A 8 7.96 -3.10 4.87
C TYR A 8 8.28 -3.15 3.37
N GLU A 9 8.26 -4.33 2.74
CA GLU A 9 8.45 -4.47 1.28
C GLU A 9 7.41 -3.64 0.51
N ILE A 10 6.12 -3.77 0.88
CA ILE A 10 5.03 -3.04 0.25
C ILE A 10 5.21 -1.53 0.47
N LYS A 11 5.55 -1.11 1.69
CA LYS A 11 5.73 0.30 2.05
C LYS A 11 6.85 0.95 1.26
N GLU A 12 8.01 0.30 1.14
CA GLU A 12 9.12 0.79 0.31
C GLU A 12 8.68 0.93 -1.15
N ALA A 13 8.02 -0.08 -1.71
CA ALA A 13 7.56 -0.05 -3.09
C ALA A 13 6.53 1.07 -3.35
N VAL A 14 5.63 1.32 -2.39
CA VAL A 14 4.63 2.40 -2.47
C VAL A 14 5.30 3.77 -2.42
N ILE A 15 6.22 4.01 -1.48
CA ILE A 15 6.99 5.26 -1.39
C ILE A 15 7.71 5.53 -2.71
N ASP A 16 8.33 4.49 -3.27
CA ASP A 16 9.09 4.62 -4.50
C ASP A 16 8.20 4.82 -5.74
N LEU A 17 6.95 4.36 -5.69
CA LEU A 17 5.94 4.60 -6.73
C LEU A 17 5.36 6.01 -6.70
N GLN A 18 5.33 6.69 -5.55
CA GLN A 18 4.70 8.02 -5.41
C GLN A 18 5.28 9.06 -6.38
N LYS A 19 6.59 9.03 -6.63
CA LYS A 19 7.26 9.94 -7.59
C LYS A 19 6.75 9.80 -9.02
N TYR A 20 6.11 8.67 -9.36
CA TYR A 20 5.61 8.39 -10.71
C TYR A 20 4.09 8.57 -10.85
N LEU A 21 3.33 8.55 -9.75
CA LEU A 21 1.87 8.70 -9.78
C LEU A 21 1.44 10.03 -10.40
N ASN A 22 2.18 11.10 -10.12
CA ASN A 22 1.93 12.45 -10.64
C ASN A 22 2.83 12.82 -11.84
N SER A 23 3.41 11.82 -12.52
CA SER A 23 4.23 12.07 -13.72
C SER A 23 3.40 12.76 -14.81
N LYS A 24 4.00 13.73 -15.50
CA LYS A 24 3.41 14.36 -16.69
C LYS A 24 3.27 13.38 -17.86
N ASP A 25 4.08 12.32 -17.87
CA ASP A 25 3.95 11.24 -18.84
C ASP A 25 2.78 10.33 -18.46
N ARG A 26 1.75 10.33 -19.31
CA ARG A 26 0.51 9.56 -19.13
C ARG A 26 0.74 8.04 -19.09
N ILE A 27 1.73 7.52 -19.81
CA ILE A 27 2.04 6.09 -19.82
C ILE A 27 2.70 5.73 -18.49
N VAL A 28 3.64 6.57 -18.03
CA VAL A 28 4.33 6.38 -16.74
C VAL A 28 3.33 6.45 -15.58
N SER A 29 2.47 7.47 -15.53
CA SER A 29 1.49 7.61 -14.44
C SER A 29 0.47 6.48 -14.43
N LYS A 30 -0.01 6.06 -15.61
CA LYS A 30 -0.94 4.92 -15.72
C LYS A 30 -0.31 3.61 -15.24
N ARG A 31 0.96 3.35 -15.61
CA ARG A 31 1.69 2.14 -15.15
C ARG A 31 1.98 2.20 -13.65
N ALA A 32 2.33 3.37 -13.13
CA ALA A 32 2.52 3.58 -11.70
C ALA A 32 1.23 3.30 -10.91
N LYS A 33 0.09 3.80 -11.41
CA LYS A 33 -1.22 3.54 -10.81
C LYS A 33 -1.58 2.05 -10.79
N MET A 34 -1.37 1.31 -11.89
CA MET A 34 -1.61 -0.14 -11.89
C MET A 34 -0.74 -0.88 -10.88
N ARG A 35 0.54 -0.52 -10.76
CA ARG A 35 1.42 -1.14 -9.76
C ARG A 35 1.00 -0.79 -8.34
N TYR A 36 0.59 0.46 -8.11
CA TYR A 36 0.06 0.89 -6.83
C TYR A 36 -1.18 0.09 -6.43
N GLU A 37 -2.13 -0.10 -7.34
CA GLU A 37 -3.32 -0.94 -7.13
C GLU A 37 -2.95 -2.38 -6.75
N GLN A 38 -1.95 -2.97 -7.41
CA GLN A 38 -1.44 -4.31 -7.08
C GLN A 38 -0.86 -4.41 -5.68
N TRP A 39 -0.16 -3.37 -5.21
CA TRP A 39 0.39 -3.31 -3.86
C TRP A 39 -0.69 -3.17 -2.79
N VAL A 40 -1.71 -2.34 -3.05
CA VAL A 40 -2.90 -2.26 -2.20
C VAL A 40 -3.57 -3.64 -2.12
N ASP A 41 -3.80 -4.30 -3.26
CA ASP A 41 -4.44 -5.62 -3.28
C ASP A 41 -3.65 -6.69 -2.53
N ARG A 42 -2.32 -6.68 -2.68
CA ARG A 42 -1.43 -7.58 -1.95
C ARG A 42 -1.54 -7.35 -0.44
N PHE A 43 -1.46 -6.10 0.01
CA PHE A 43 -1.57 -5.75 1.43
C PHE A 43 -2.89 -6.24 2.03
N PHE A 44 -4.01 -5.96 1.37
CA PHE A 44 -5.33 -6.38 1.86
C PHE A 44 -5.52 -7.89 1.86
N ARG A 45 -4.92 -8.61 0.89
CA ARG A 45 -4.96 -10.06 0.83
C ARG A 45 -4.15 -10.72 1.94
N GLU A 46 -3.01 -10.15 2.30
CA GLU A 46 -2.09 -10.70 3.30
C GLU A 46 -2.52 -10.33 4.73
N ASN A 47 -3.14 -9.16 4.93
CA ASN A 47 -3.48 -8.63 6.25
C ASN A 47 -4.99 -8.67 6.56
N LYS A 48 -5.72 -9.66 6.04
CA LYS A 48 -7.19 -9.77 6.14
C LYS A 48 -7.76 -9.71 7.57
N HIS A 49 -6.97 -10.11 8.56
CA HIS A 49 -7.38 -10.11 9.97
C HIS A 49 -7.25 -8.71 10.62
N PHE A 50 -6.45 -7.83 10.03
CA PHE A 50 -6.22 -6.47 10.51
C PHE A 50 -7.06 -5.44 9.74
N VAL A 51 -7.20 -5.60 8.41
CA VAL A 51 -7.84 -4.61 7.53
C VAL A 51 -9.34 -4.82 7.37
N LYS A 52 -10.09 -3.73 7.13
CA LYS A 52 -11.49 -3.78 6.70
C LYS A 52 -11.58 -3.54 5.19
N LEU A 53 -12.34 -4.35 4.45
CA LEU A 53 -12.50 -4.23 2.99
C LEU A 53 -12.92 -2.81 2.54
N GLU A 54 -13.72 -2.12 3.34
CA GLU A 54 -14.18 -0.75 3.07
C GLU A 54 -13.03 0.26 2.98
N GLN A 55 -11.94 0.05 3.75
CA GLN A 55 -10.75 0.90 3.73
C GLN A 55 -9.98 0.79 2.41
N ARG A 56 -10.21 -0.27 1.62
CA ARG A 56 -9.51 -0.48 0.34
C ARG A 56 -9.75 0.65 -0.63
N ILE A 57 -10.99 1.14 -0.74
CA ILE A 57 -11.33 2.22 -1.67
C ILE A 57 -10.59 3.50 -1.27
N SER A 58 -10.59 3.83 0.03
CA SER A 58 -9.84 4.99 0.54
C SER A 58 -8.33 4.85 0.28
N CYS A 59 -7.76 3.66 0.43
CA CYS A 59 -6.36 3.42 0.12
C CYS A 59 -6.06 3.52 -1.38
N LEU A 60 -7.00 3.19 -2.27
CA LEU A 60 -6.81 3.34 -3.71
C LEU A 60 -6.79 4.80 -4.15
N ASP A 61 -7.57 5.66 -3.48
CA ASP A 61 -7.70 7.07 -3.82
C ASP A 61 -6.62 7.95 -3.16
N ASP A 62 -6.17 7.60 -1.96
CA ASP A 62 -5.21 8.38 -1.17
C ASP A 62 -3.99 7.55 -0.73
N PRO A 63 -2.81 7.75 -1.35
CA PRO A 63 -1.56 7.14 -0.91
C PRO A 63 -1.17 7.44 0.53
N ALA A 64 -1.53 8.61 1.07
CA ALA A 64 -1.23 8.93 2.46
C ALA A 64 -2.11 8.11 3.42
N CYS A 65 -3.37 7.86 3.06
CA CYS A 65 -4.24 6.93 3.78
C CYS A 65 -3.63 5.52 3.80
N PHE A 66 -3.12 5.04 2.67
CA PHE A 66 -2.52 3.71 2.60
C PHE A 66 -1.23 3.58 3.43
N LEU A 67 -0.35 4.57 3.39
CA LEU A 67 0.87 4.60 4.23
C LEU A 67 0.54 4.54 5.73
N LYS A 68 -0.45 5.33 6.18
CA LYS A 68 -0.90 5.31 7.58
C LYS A 68 -1.45 3.97 8.00
N LEU A 69 -2.20 3.29 7.11
CA LEU A 69 -2.73 1.96 7.40
C LEU A 69 -1.61 0.92 7.55
N MET A 70 -0.53 1.03 6.77
CA MET A 70 0.65 0.19 6.93
C MET A 70 1.38 0.45 8.24
N ASP A 71 1.50 1.72 8.66
CA ASP A 71 2.09 2.07 9.97
C ASP A 71 1.31 1.44 11.11
N SER A 72 -0.02 1.55 11.10
CA SER A 72 -0.88 0.90 12.10
C SER A 72 -0.78 -0.63 12.06
N ALA A 73 -0.56 -1.23 10.89
CA ALA A 73 -0.36 -2.67 10.77
C ALA A 73 0.99 -3.11 11.38
N ILE A 74 2.06 -2.35 11.15
CA ILE A 74 3.37 -2.59 11.77
C ILE A 74 3.24 -2.56 13.30
N GLU A 75 2.62 -1.51 13.85
CA GLU A 75 2.36 -1.39 15.30
C GLU A 75 1.57 -2.59 15.86
N TYR A 76 0.59 -3.08 15.11
CA TYR A 76 -0.21 -4.25 15.51
C TYR A 76 0.61 -5.54 15.60
N TYR A 77 1.58 -5.75 14.71
CA TYR A 77 2.44 -6.93 14.73
C TYR A 77 3.66 -6.78 15.64
N ASP A 78 4.16 -5.56 15.87
CA ASP A 78 5.25 -5.30 16.81
C ASP A 78 4.78 -5.38 18.27
N GLY A 79 3.50 -5.06 18.51
CA GLY A 79 2.87 -5.12 19.84
C GLY A 79 2.30 -6.48 20.24
N ASN A 80 2.34 -7.49 19.37
CA ASN A 80 1.90 -8.88 19.60
C ASN A 80 3.08 -9.85 19.56
#